data_AF-A0A536QAP3-F1
#
_entry.id   AF-A0A536QAP3-F1
#
_cell.length_a   1.000
_cell.length_b   1.000
_cell.length_c   1.000
_cell.angle_alpha   90.00
_cell.angle_beta   90.00
_cell.angle_gamma   90.00
#
_symmetry.space_group_name_H-M   'P 1'
#
loop_
_entity.id
_entity.type
_entity.pdbx_description
1 polymer ?
#
loop_
_entity_poly.entity_id
_entity_poly.type
_entity_poly.pdbx_seq_one_letter_code
_entity_poly.pdbx_strand_id
1 'polypeptide(L)'
;MSSTRGADATSADGGGAPWPSLPYAEWKDTLDAVHMWTQVVGKIRLALTPLVNHWWNSTLIVTPRGLSTSLIHTEADAFQIDFDFVEHELVVVTGRGGRSARPLHPMSVADFYRQVLADLARLGVPDPRIMPVPVEVAVAVPFLDDV
;
A
#
# COMPACT_ATOMS: atom_id res chain seq x y z
N MET A 1 -57.54 34.79 -13.93
CA MET A 1 -56.08 34.58 -14.12
C MET A 1 -55.37 34.82 -12.80
N SER A 2 -55.04 33.74 -12.07
CA SER A 2 -53.93 33.66 -11.12
C SER A 2 -53.95 32.26 -10.51
N SER A 3 -53.20 31.35 -11.13
CA SER A 3 -52.87 30.05 -10.58
C SER A 3 -51.49 30.15 -9.96
N THR A 4 -51.41 29.72 -8.70
CA THR A 4 -50.27 29.78 -7.81
C THR A 4 -49.08 29.00 -8.36
N ARG A 5 -47.88 29.61 -8.28
CA ARG A 5 -46.58 28.98 -8.55
C ARG A 5 -46.42 27.72 -7.69
N GLY A 6 -46.33 26.56 -8.33
CA GLY A 6 -45.64 25.41 -7.76
C GLY A 6 -44.14 25.66 -7.90
N ALA A 7 -43.44 25.77 -6.76
CA ALA A 7 -42.00 25.84 -6.73
C ALA A 7 -41.44 24.51 -7.26
N ASP A 8 -40.75 24.58 -8.39
CA ASP A 8 -39.92 23.49 -8.88
C ASP A 8 -38.76 23.36 -7.90
N ALA A 9 -38.81 22.34 -7.05
CA ALA A 9 -37.74 22.02 -6.13
C ALA A 9 -36.56 21.53 -6.95
N THR A 10 -35.67 22.45 -7.33
CA THR A 10 -34.35 22.12 -7.84
C THR A 10 -33.62 21.35 -6.74
N SER A 11 -33.67 20.02 -6.84
CA SER A 11 -32.87 19.12 -6.04
C SER A 11 -31.44 19.38 -6.48
N ALA A 12 -30.67 20.05 -5.63
CA ALA A 12 -29.24 20.15 -5.79
C ALA A 12 -28.67 18.75 -5.54
N ASP A 13 -28.59 17.93 -6.60
CA ASP A 13 -27.68 16.80 -6.63
C ASP A 13 -26.29 17.36 -6.29
N GLY A 14 -25.80 17.04 -5.10
CA GLY A 14 -24.46 17.43 -4.65
C GLY A 14 -23.46 16.90 -5.65
N GLY A 15 -22.94 17.79 -6.50
CA GLY A 15 -22.10 17.49 -7.64
C GLY A 15 -20.88 16.69 -7.26
N GLY A 16 -21.00 15.36 -7.34
CA GLY A 16 -19.88 14.46 -7.43
C GLY A 16 -19.22 14.72 -8.77
N ALA A 17 -18.04 15.34 -8.77
CA ALA A 17 -17.23 15.40 -9.98
C ALA A 17 -17.12 13.97 -10.54
N PRO A 18 -17.31 13.77 -11.87
CA PRO A 18 -17.19 12.45 -12.45
C PRO A 18 -15.78 11.92 -12.12
N TRP A 19 -15.73 10.66 -11.69
CA TRP A 19 -14.46 9.98 -11.44
C TRP A 19 -13.54 10.13 -12.67
N PRO A 20 -12.23 10.35 -12.48
CA PRO A 20 -11.31 10.50 -13.59
C PRO A 20 -11.28 9.21 -14.42
N SER A 21 -11.06 9.34 -15.73
CA SER A 21 -10.81 8.19 -16.61
C SER A 21 -9.52 7.48 -16.19
N LEU A 22 -9.57 6.15 -16.04
CA LEU A 22 -8.41 5.32 -15.66
C LEU A 22 -8.17 4.21 -16.71
N PRO A 23 -7.74 4.56 -17.93
CA PRO A 23 -7.62 3.62 -19.05
C PRO A 23 -6.47 2.62 -18.84
N TYR A 24 -6.79 1.33 -18.72
CA TYR A 24 -5.83 0.26 -18.38
C TYR A 24 -4.48 0.33 -19.11
N ALA A 25 -4.50 0.54 -20.42
CA ALA A 25 -3.29 0.56 -21.23
C ALA A 25 -2.28 1.64 -20.79
N GLU A 26 -2.73 2.74 -20.19
CA GLU A 26 -1.87 3.86 -19.80
C GLU A 26 -1.22 3.66 -18.42
N TRP A 27 -1.80 2.83 -17.56
CA TRP A 27 -1.32 2.64 -16.17
C TRP A 27 -0.98 1.19 -15.82
N LYS A 28 -1.05 0.27 -16.80
CA LYS A 28 -0.74 -1.15 -16.61
C LYS A 28 0.62 -1.37 -15.94
N ASP A 29 1.66 -0.66 -16.37
CA ASP A 29 3.01 -0.86 -15.82
C ASP A 29 3.08 -0.38 -14.36
N THR A 30 2.38 0.71 -14.03
CA THR A 30 2.22 1.18 -12.65
C THR A 30 1.46 0.16 -11.80
N LEU A 31 0.38 -0.44 -12.34
CA LEU A 31 -0.36 -1.51 -11.66
C LEU A 31 0.55 -2.69 -11.35
N ASP A 32 1.32 -3.15 -12.34
CA ASP A 32 2.20 -4.31 -12.19
C ASP A 32 3.26 -4.04 -11.11
N ALA A 33 3.89 -2.86 -11.13
CA ALA A 33 4.87 -2.46 -10.11
C ALA A 33 4.24 -2.37 -8.71
N VAL A 34 3.12 -1.64 -8.56
CA VAL A 34 2.42 -1.48 -7.27
C VAL A 34 1.92 -2.83 -6.74
N HIS A 35 1.46 -3.72 -7.63
CA HIS A 35 1.06 -5.08 -7.24
C HIS A 35 2.25 -5.85 -6.66
N MET A 36 3.44 -5.79 -7.27
CA MET A 36 4.62 -6.48 -6.74
C MET A 36 5.14 -5.82 -5.45
N TRP A 37 5.10 -4.49 -5.35
CA TRP A 37 5.48 -3.78 -4.11
C TRP A 37 4.54 -4.12 -2.95
N THR A 38 3.23 -4.20 -3.20
CA THR A 38 2.26 -4.62 -2.19
C THR A 38 2.43 -6.08 -1.79
N GLN A 39 2.88 -6.97 -2.68
CA GLN A 39 3.29 -8.33 -2.33
C GLN A 39 4.48 -8.34 -1.36
N VAL A 40 5.51 -7.51 -1.59
CA VAL A 40 6.65 -7.39 -0.67
C VAL A 40 6.20 -6.94 0.71
N VAL A 41 5.44 -5.84 0.80
CA VAL A 41 4.97 -5.29 2.08
C VAL A 41 3.95 -6.20 2.76
N GLY A 42 3.06 -6.82 1.99
CA GLY A 42 2.10 -7.81 2.49
C GLY A 42 2.78 -9.05 3.07
N LYS A 43 3.83 -9.56 2.42
CA LYS A 43 4.65 -10.65 2.95
C LYS A 43 5.36 -10.26 4.25
N ILE A 44 5.89 -9.03 4.35
CA ILE A 44 6.49 -8.53 5.60
C ILE A 44 5.45 -8.52 6.72
N ARG A 45 4.27 -7.97 6.45
CA ARG A 45 3.16 -7.97 7.42
C ARG A 45 2.80 -9.39 7.83
N LEU A 46 2.60 -10.29 6.88
CA LEU A 46 2.27 -11.69 7.13
C LEU A 46 3.32 -12.38 8.00
N ALA A 47 4.61 -12.17 7.71
CA ALA A 47 5.71 -12.81 8.43
C ALA A 47 5.87 -12.30 9.87
N LEU A 48 5.58 -11.02 10.12
CA LEU A 48 5.82 -10.37 11.41
C LEU A 48 4.56 -10.15 12.25
N THR A 49 3.38 -10.47 11.72
CA THR A 49 2.13 -10.39 12.47
C THR A 49 1.83 -11.74 13.14
N PRO A 50 1.41 -11.76 14.42
CA PRO A 50 0.96 -12.98 15.06
C PRO A 50 -0.16 -13.66 14.27
N LEU A 51 -0.07 -14.98 14.14
CA LEU A 51 -1.10 -15.78 13.48
C LEU A 51 -2.43 -15.67 14.23
N VAL A 52 -3.44 -15.13 13.56
CA VAL A 52 -4.86 -15.19 13.94
C VAL A 52 -5.58 -16.03 12.89
N ASN A 53 -6.75 -16.61 13.22
CA ASN A 53 -7.52 -17.49 12.34
C ASN A 53 -7.49 -17.04 10.87
N HIS A 54 -6.98 -17.93 10.02
CA HIS A 54 -6.83 -17.74 8.58
C HIS A 54 -6.12 -16.44 8.16
N TRP A 55 -5.20 -15.92 8.98
CA TRP A 55 -4.46 -14.68 8.72
C TRP A 55 -5.37 -13.46 8.47
N TRP A 56 -6.59 -13.45 9.03
CA TRP A 56 -7.54 -12.35 8.84
C TRP A 56 -7.02 -10.97 9.24
N ASN A 57 -5.98 -10.92 10.06
CA ASN A 57 -5.32 -9.70 10.50
C ASN A 57 -4.15 -9.26 9.60
N SER A 58 -3.83 -9.96 8.51
CA SER A 58 -2.61 -9.70 7.70
C SER A 58 -2.85 -8.92 6.41
N THR A 59 -4.08 -8.46 6.15
CA THR A 59 -4.37 -7.63 4.97
C THR A 59 -3.80 -6.22 5.11
N LEU A 60 -3.53 -5.58 3.97
CA LEU A 60 -3.28 -4.14 3.91
C LEU A 60 -4.60 -3.38 4.04
N ILE A 61 -4.61 -2.31 4.82
CA ILE A 61 -5.79 -1.50 5.11
C ILE A 61 -5.78 -0.28 4.20
N VAL A 62 -6.89 -0.02 3.53
CA VAL A 62 -7.07 1.21 2.74
C VAL A 62 -7.17 2.40 3.68
N THR A 63 -6.37 3.43 3.39
CA THR A 63 -6.40 4.72 4.08
C THR A 63 -6.75 5.81 3.08
N PRO A 64 -7.10 7.03 3.53
CA PRO A 64 -7.33 8.15 2.62
C PRO A 64 -6.15 8.51 1.72
N ARG A 65 -4.93 8.05 2.05
CA ARG A 65 -3.70 8.36 1.30
C ARG A 65 -3.13 7.17 0.54
N GLY A 66 -3.62 5.95 0.78
CA GLY A 66 -3.12 4.75 0.13
C GLY A 66 -3.39 3.48 0.94
N LEU A 67 -2.33 2.75 1.30
CA LEU A 67 -2.41 1.46 1.98
C LEU A 67 -1.52 1.44 3.21
N SER A 68 -2.01 0.87 4.30
CA SER A 68 -1.27 0.74 5.55
C SER A 68 -1.20 -0.70 6.00
N THR A 69 -0.08 -1.10 6.58
CA THR A 69 -0.05 -2.32 7.38
C THR A 69 -0.79 -2.14 8.70
N SER A 70 -1.16 -0.94 9.15
CA SER A 70 -1.42 -0.68 10.57
C SER A 70 -0.24 -1.13 11.45
N LEU A 71 -0.43 -1.10 12.75
CA LEU A 71 0.59 -1.43 13.73
C LEU A 71 0.90 -2.94 13.69
N ILE A 72 2.15 -3.27 13.44
CA ILE A 72 2.71 -4.62 13.57
C ILE A 72 3.51 -4.65 14.88
N HIS A 73 3.15 -5.57 15.77
CA HIS A 73 3.86 -5.77 17.02
C HIS A 73 4.99 -6.79 16.85
N THR A 74 6.17 -6.45 17.36
CA THR A 74 7.33 -7.34 17.50
C THR A 74 7.59 -7.58 18.99
N GLU A 75 8.51 -8.49 19.34
CA GLU A 75 8.82 -8.78 20.74
C GLU A 75 9.32 -7.55 21.53
N ALA A 76 10.01 -6.62 20.87
CA ALA A 76 10.68 -5.50 21.53
C ALA A 76 10.12 -4.11 21.18
N ASP A 77 9.33 -4.00 20.11
CA ASP A 77 8.80 -2.73 19.59
C ASP A 77 7.56 -2.97 18.73
N ALA A 78 7.00 -1.91 18.15
CA ALA A 78 6.02 -1.99 17.09
C ALA A 78 6.41 -1.08 15.93
N PHE A 79 5.92 -1.38 14.74
CA PHE A 79 6.15 -0.53 13.56
C PHE A 79 4.98 -0.62 12.59
N GLN A 80 4.93 0.32 11.66
CA GLN A 80 3.93 0.37 10.59
C GLN A 80 4.65 0.72 9.28
N ILE A 81 4.17 0.15 8.18
CA ILE A 81 4.59 0.50 6.82
C ILE A 81 3.37 1.03 6.07
N ASP A 82 3.50 2.22 5.48
CA ASP A 82 2.45 2.88 4.71
C ASP A 82 2.92 3.19 3.30
N PHE A 83 2.09 2.84 2.32
CA PHE A 83 2.11 3.46 1.01
C PHE A 83 1.30 4.76 1.08
N ASP A 84 1.99 5.89 0.98
CA ASP A 84 1.40 7.19 0.75
C ASP A 84 1.44 7.49 -0.75
N PHE A 85 0.35 7.19 -1.45
CA PHE A 85 0.25 7.41 -2.89
C PHE A 85 0.00 8.89 -3.25
N VAL A 86 -0.21 9.76 -2.26
CA VAL A 86 -0.41 11.20 -2.46
C VAL A 86 0.93 11.94 -2.43
N GLU A 87 1.80 11.64 -1.44
CA GLU A 87 3.19 12.14 -1.41
C GLU A 87 4.14 11.29 -2.26
N HIS A 88 3.68 10.17 -2.81
CA HIS A 88 4.49 9.18 -3.52
C HIS A 88 5.66 8.66 -2.67
N GLU A 89 5.37 8.21 -1.43
CA GLU A 89 6.38 7.65 -0.54
C GLU A 89 5.94 6.34 0.13
N LEU A 90 6.91 5.47 0.40
CA LEU A 90 6.78 4.37 1.35
C LEU A 90 7.34 4.83 2.69
N VAL A 91 6.47 4.92 3.70
CA VAL A 91 6.83 5.38 5.04
C VAL A 91 6.92 4.19 5.98
N VAL A 92 7.98 4.13 6.77
CA VAL A 92 8.10 3.22 7.90
C VAL A 92 8.21 4.04 9.17
N VAL A 93 7.35 3.77 10.16
CA VAL A 93 7.40 4.41 11.48
C VAL A 93 7.49 3.33 12.54
N THR A 94 8.34 3.54 13.55
CA THR A 94 8.52 2.64 14.70
C THR A 94 7.97 3.28 15.98
N GLY A 95 7.60 2.45 16.96
CA GLY A 95 7.09 2.88 18.26
C GLY A 95 8.10 3.68 19.08
N ARG A 96 9.40 3.54 18.76
CA ARG A 96 10.50 4.33 19.35
C ARG A 96 10.79 5.64 18.63
N GLY A 97 9.95 6.04 17.68
CA GLY A 97 10.06 7.32 16.96
C GLY A 97 11.02 7.29 15.76
N GLY A 98 11.58 6.13 15.40
CA GLY A 98 12.34 5.96 14.16
C GLY A 98 11.42 6.09 12.95
N ARG A 99 11.88 6.80 11.91
CA ARG A 99 11.17 7.01 10.65
C ARG A 99 12.08 6.75 9.45
N SER A 100 11.51 6.11 8.43
CA SER A 100 12.03 6.16 7.06
C SER A 100 10.93 6.62 6.13
N ALA A 101 11.29 7.35 5.09
CA ALA A 101 10.40 7.71 4.01
C ALA A 101 11.18 7.60 2.71
N ARG A 102 10.71 6.74 1.81
CA ARG A 102 11.37 6.52 0.52
C ARG A 102 10.46 6.91 -0.63
N PRO A 103 10.97 7.64 -1.63
CA PRO A 103 10.17 7.98 -2.80
C PRO A 103 9.76 6.72 -3.58
N LEU A 104 8.52 6.69 -4.02
CA LEU A 104 7.96 5.72 -4.94
C LEU A 104 8.07 6.30 -6.35
N HIS A 105 9.20 6.02 -7.01
CA HIS A 105 9.44 6.34 -8.41
C HIS A 105 9.60 5.04 -9.22
N PRO A 106 9.58 5.10 -10.57
CA PRO A 106 9.87 3.92 -11.39
C PRO A 106 11.20 3.28 -10.98
N MET A 107 11.15 2.02 -10.57
CA MET A 107 12.29 1.19 -10.18
C MET A 107 11.93 -0.29 -10.30
N SER A 108 12.94 -1.15 -10.41
CA SER A 108 12.75 -2.60 -10.39
C SER A 108 12.16 -3.08 -9.06
N VAL A 109 11.46 -4.21 -9.07
CA VAL A 109 10.99 -4.86 -7.85
C VAL A 109 12.17 -5.32 -6.99
N ALA A 110 13.30 -5.68 -7.61
CA ALA A 110 14.52 -6.05 -6.91
C ALA A 110 15.08 -4.89 -6.08
N ASP A 111 15.14 -3.69 -6.65
CA ASP A 111 15.58 -2.49 -5.93
C ASP A 111 14.61 -2.10 -4.83
N PHE A 112 13.31 -2.13 -5.10
CA PHE A 112 12.30 -1.88 -4.09
C PHE A 112 12.46 -2.84 -2.90
N TYR A 113 12.54 -4.15 -3.17
CA TYR A 113 12.73 -5.20 -2.15
C TYR A 113 13.98 -4.95 -1.30
N ARG A 114 15.15 -4.74 -1.94
CA ARG A 114 16.42 -4.49 -1.23
C ARG A 114 16.34 -3.26 -0.34
N GLN A 115 15.79 -2.17 -0.86
CA GLN A 115 15.68 -0.93 -0.11
C GLN A 115 14.71 -1.06 1.07
N VAL A 116 13.58 -1.80 0.92
CA VAL A 116 12.63 -2.01 2.03
C VAL A 116 13.31 -2.74 3.17
N LEU A 117 14.01 -3.84 2.88
CA LEU A 117 14.71 -4.61 3.92
C LEU A 117 15.84 -3.81 4.56
N ALA A 118 16.56 -2.99 3.79
CA ALA A 118 17.60 -2.12 4.32
C ALA A 118 17.04 -1.08 5.31
N ASP A 119 15.87 -0.50 5.02
CA ASP A 119 15.23 0.45 5.93
C ASP A 119 14.71 -0.20 7.21
N LEU A 120 14.13 -1.40 7.10
CA LEU A 120 13.72 -2.17 8.28
C LEU A 120 14.93 -2.47 9.17
N ALA A 121 16.03 -2.93 8.60
CA ALA A 121 17.27 -3.19 9.33
C ALA A 121 17.83 -1.91 9.98
N ARG A 122 17.85 -0.79 9.26
CA ARG A 122 18.30 0.52 9.76
C ARG A 122 17.45 1.01 10.94
N LEU A 123 16.15 0.72 10.92
CA LEU A 123 15.21 1.07 11.98
C LEU A 123 15.17 0.04 13.13
N GLY A 124 15.99 -1.02 13.06
CA GLY A 124 16.06 -2.05 14.10
C GLY A 124 14.87 -3.00 14.10
N VAL A 125 14.11 -3.08 13.01
CA VAL A 125 13.05 -4.07 12.84
C VAL A 125 13.69 -5.43 12.54
N PRO A 126 13.24 -6.53 13.19
CA PRO A 126 13.75 -7.87 12.90
C PRO A 126 13.60 -8.25 11.43
N ASP A 127 14.58 -9.00 10.90
CA ASP A 127 14.51 -9.52 9.53
C ASP A 127 13.25 -10.40 9.36
N PRO A 128 12.32 -10.03 8.46
CA PRO A 128 11.08 -10.76 8.25
C PRO A 128 11.29 -12.12 7.56
N ARG A 129 12.49 -12.41 7.01
CA ARG A 129 12.85 -13.67 6.34
C ARG A 129 11.83 -14.11 5.29
N ILE A 130 11.28 -13.14 4.56
CA ILE A 130 10.27 -13.40 3.54
C ILE A 130 10.89 -14.08 2.32
N MET A 131 10.19 -15.09 1.78
CA MET A 131 10.56 -15.71 0.51
C MET A 131 10.43 -14.68 -0.63
N PRO A 132 11.52 -14.37 -1.38
CA PRO A 132 11.53 -13.32 -2.39
C PRO A 132 10.92 -13.77 -3.73
N VAL A 133 9.77 -14.45 -3.68
CA VAL A 133 9.05 -14.95 -4.86
C VAL A 133 7.59 -14.53 -4.75
N PRO A 134 7.00 -13.87 -5.76
CA PRO A 134 5.59 -13.52 -5.77
C PRO A 134 4.71 -14.79 -5.78
N VAL A 135 3.49 -14.65 -5.29
CA VAL A 135 2.49 -15.72 -5.25
C VAL A 135 1.22 -15.24 -5.94
N GLU A 136 0.38 -16.17 -6.41
CA GLU A 136 -0.92 -15.85 -7.03
C GLU A 136 -0.82 -14.96 -8.29
N VAL A 137 0.29 -15.08 -9.02
CA VAL A 137 0.54 -14.40 -10.29
C VAL A 137 0.71 -15.40 -11.43
N ALA A 138 0.37 -15.01 -12.66
CA ALA A 138 0.50 -15.88 -13.83
C ALA A 138 1.96 -16.23 -14.15
N VAL A 139 2.88 -15.28 -13.96
CA VAL A 139 4.33 -15.48 -14.11
C VAL A 139 5.01 -15.00 -12.84
N ALA A 140 5.65 -15.92 -12.13
CA ALA A 140 6.30 -15.65 -10.86
C ALA A 140 7.81 -15.41 -11.03
N VAL A 141 8.19 -14.23 -11.53
CA VAL A 141 9.59 -13.80 -11.53
C VAL A 141 10.01 -13.53 -10.08
N PRO A 142 11.07 -14.19 -9.55
CA PRO A 142 11.58 -13.87 -8.22
C PRO A 142 11.91 -12.38 -8.11
N PHE A 143 11.62 -11.76 -6.97
CA PHE A 143 11.81 -10.32 -6.79
C PHE A 143 13.22 -9.86 -7.08
N LEU A 144 14.23 -10.69 -6.78
CA LEU A 144 15.63 -10.37 -6.99
C LEU A 144 16.08 -10.47 -8.45
N ASP A 145 15.29 -11.11 -9.31
CA ASP A 145 15.59 -11.35 -10.73
C ASP A 145 14.88 -10.35 -11.66
N ASP A 146 14.01 -9.49 -11.12
CA ASP A 146 13.35 -8.39 -11.83
C ASP A 146 14.29 -7.18 -11.92
N VAL A 147 14.72 -6.80 -13.13
CA VAL A 147 15.75 -5.77 -13.40
C VAL A 147 15.28 -4.66 -14.32
#